data_AF-A0A2V7G9T2-F1
#
_entry.id   AF-A0A2V7G9T2-F1
#
_cell.length_a   1.000
_cell.length_b   1.000
_cell.length_c   1.000
_cell.angle_alpha   90.00
_cell.angle_beta   90.00
_cell.angle_gamma   90.00
#
_symmetry.space_group_name_H-M   'P 1'
#
loop_
_entity.id
_entity.type
_entity.pdbx_description
1 polymer ?
#
loop_
_entity_poly.entity_id
_entity_poly.type
_entity_poly.pdbx_seq_one_letter_code
_entity_poly.pdbx_strand_id
1 'polypeptide(L)'
;MISRLGALAVVSAFALAPARAAAQSGTVSGRGAAAVVTTTAGAQQFAVAALPDAGGMADSELASVAVPSTLSAEGLASITTGQLDQTLVSATTTAEAANVNVLNGLITAKAVLAVATSYANGAT
;
A
#
# COMPACT_ATOMS: atom_id res chain seq x y z
N MET A 1 43.31 32.55 8.43
CA MET A 1 42.28 32.87 7.41
C MET A 1 41.32 31.71 7.34
N ILE A 2 40.22 31.78 8.09
CA ILE A 2 39.21 30.71 8.15
C ILE A 2 38.48 30.65 6.80
N SER A 3 38.50 29.46 6.21
CA SER A 3 38.03 29.18 4.86
C SER A 3 36.54 29.51 4.73
N ARG A 4 36.23 30.57 3.98
CA ARG A 4 34.85 30.98 3.64
C ARG A 4 34.06 29.88 2.92
N LEU A 5 34.73 28.88 2.35
CA LEU A 5 34.11 27.71 1.73
C LEU A 5 33.54 26.73 2.77
N GLY A 6 34.17 26.59 3.94
CA GLY A 6 33.70 25.69 5.00
C GLY A 6 32.40 26.16 5.63
N ALA A 7 32.26 27.48 5.81
CA ALA A 7 31.03 28.08 6.36
C ALA A 7 29.83 27.91 5.41
N LEU A 8 30.03 28.01 4.09
CA LEU A 8 28.94 27.87 3.12
C LEU A 8 28.45 26.42 3.01
N ALA A 9 29.34 25.44 3.07
CA ALA A 9 28.98 24.02 3.06
C ALA A 9 28.18 23.61 4.31
N VAL A 10 28.55 24.12 5.49
CA VAL A 10 27.83 23.87 6.75
C VAL A 10 26.44 24.53 6.76
N VAL A 11 26.33 25.78 6.28
CA VAL A 11 25.04 26.48 6.18
C VAL A 11 24.11 25.81 5.16
N SER A 12 24.64 25.32 4.05
CA SER A 12 23.85 24.60 3.04
C SER A 12 23.29 23.29 3.59
N ALA A 13 24.13 22.49 4.28
CA ALA A 13 23.69 21.23 4.88
C ALA A 13 22.65 21.43 6.00
N PHE A 14 22.79 22.48 6.82
CA PHE A 14 21.85 22.80 7.89
C PHE A 14 20.51 23.37 7.41
N ALA A 15 20.46 24.03 6.24
CA ALA A 15 19.21 24.56 5.68
C ALA A 15 18.39 23.49 4.93
N LEU A 16 19.07 22.49 4.34
CA LEU A 16 18.44 21.40 3.58
C LEU A 16 17.87 20.29 4.46
N ALA A 17 18.49 19.99 5.61
CA ALA A 17 18.01 18.97 6.55
C ALA A 17 16.60 19.25 7.14
N PRO A 18 16.28 20.45 7.64
CA PRO A 18 14.96 20.73 8.24
C PRO A 18 13.84 20.76 7.19
N ALA A 19 14.12 21.19 5.95
CA ALA A 19 13.13 21.16 4.87
C ALA A 19 12.73 19.73 4.47
N ARG A 20 13.68 18.77 4.55
CA ARG A 20 13.42 17.34 4.34
C ARG A 20 12.64 16.73 5.49
N ALA A 21 12.99 17.10 6.73
CA ALA A 21 12.32 16.60 7.94
C ALA A 21 10.86 17.10 8.06
N ALA A 22 10.58 18.35 7.68
CA ALA A 22 9.22 18.89 7.66
C ALA A 22 8.37 18.27 6.54
N ALA A 23 8.96 18.00 5.37
CA ALA A 23 8.29 17.32 4.26
C ALA A 23 7.89 15.86 4.54
N GLN A 24 8.53 15.22 5.52
CA GLN A 24 8.27 13.82 5.90
C GLN A 24 7.68 13.69 7.31
N SER A 25 7.19 14.79 7.91
CA SER A 25 6.56 14.73 9.23
C SER A 25 5.11 14.25 9.07
N GLY A 26 4.87 12.98 9.38
CA GLY A 26 3.55 12.36 9.30
C GLY A 26 3.64 10.85 9.08
N THR A 27 2.49 10.18 9.05
CA THR A 27 2.39 8.78 8.65
C THR A 27 1.32 8.63 7.59
N VAL A 28 1.55 7.70 6.67
CA VAL A 28 0.54 7.24 5.73
C VAL A 28 0.37 5.74 5.92
N SER A 29 -0.88 5.28 5.92
CA SER A 29 -1.20 3.87 6.06
C SER A 29 -2.19 3.45 5.00
N GLY A 30 -2.07 2.18 4.60
CA GLY A 30 -2.94 1.54 3.63
C GLY A 30 -2.69 0.05 3.65
N ARG A 31 -3.72 -0.73 3.36
CA ARG A 31 -3.60 -2.18 3.29
C ARG A 31 -4.62 -2.75 2.31
N GLY A 32 -4.14 -3.65 1.46
CA GLY A 32 -4.96 -4.45 0.55
C GLY A 32 -4.78 -5.94 0.76
N ALA A 33 -5.79 -6.70 0.36
CA ALA A 33 -5.71 -8.14 0.18
C ALA A 33 -6.48 -8.50 -1.09
N ALA A 34 -5.92 -9.36 -1.95
CA ALA A 34 -6.58 -9.82 -3.16
C ALA A 34 -7.81 -10.69 -2.87
N ALA A 35 -7.75 -11.47 -1.79
CA ALA A 35 -8.88 -12.26 -1.31
C ALA A 35 -8.87 -12.36 0.21
N VAL A 36 -10.06 -12.34 0.80
CA VAL A 36 -10.29 -12.64 2.20
C VAL A 36 -11.42 -13.65 2.30
N VAL A 37 -11.16 -14.76 2.97
CA VAL A 37 -12.16 -15.80 3.22
C VAL A 37 -12.41 -15.91 4.71
N THR A 38 -13.65 -15.66 5.11
CA THR A 38 -14.09 -15.80 6.50
C THR A 38 -14.84 -17.11 6.66
N THR A 39 -14.32 -17.98 7.53
CA THR A 39 -14.93 -19.26 7.90
C THR A 39 -15.25 -19.28 9.39
N THR A 40 -15.92 -20.33 9.86
CA THR A 40 -16.11 -20.56 11.30
C THR A 40 -14.81 -20.75 12.07
N ALA A 41 -13.71 -21.11 11.40
CA ALA A 41 -12.38 -21.24 12.00
C ALA A 41 -11.59 -19.91 12.05
N GLY A 42 -12.09 -18.86 11.38
CA GLY A 42 -11.44 -17.55 11.32
C GLY A 42 -11.33 -16.99 9.91
N ALA A 43 -10.61 -15.86 9.79
CA ALA A 43 -10.37 -15.18 8.52
C ALA A 43 -8.98 -15.52 7.96
N GLN A 44 -8.92 -15.92 6.70
CA GLN A 44 -7.68 -16.10 5.94
C GLN A 44 -7.57 -15.00 4.88
N GLN A 45 -6.38 -14.42 4.74
CA GLN A 45 -6.10 -13.35 3.78
C GLN A 45 -4.99 -13.79 2.83
N PHE A 46 -5.11 -13.41 1.56
CA PHE A 46 -4.20 -13.82 0.50
C PHE A 46 -3.71 -12.61 -0.30
N ALA A 47 -2.44 -12.64 -0.70
CA ALA A 47 -1.73 -11.55 -1.39
C ALA A 47 -1.97 -10.19 -0.69
N VAL A 48 -1.40 -10.04 0.50
CA VAL A 48 -1.63 -8.88 1.39
C VAL A 48 -0.51 -7.86 1.19
N ALA A 49 -0.86 -6.66 0.74
CA ALA A 49 0.07 -5.55 0.59
C ALA A 49 -0.23 -4.47 1.65
N ALA A 50 0.62 -4.38 2.67
CA ALA A 50 0.53 -3.37 3.72
C ALA A 50 1.59 -2.28 3.48
N LEU A 51 1.14 -1.03 3.42
CA LEU A 51 2.01 0.12 3.16
C LEU A 51 2.94 0.38 4.35
N PRO A 52 4.22 0.69 4.13
CA PRO A 52 5.10 1.20 5.17
C PRO A 52 4.65 2.58 5.68
N ASP A 53 4.85 2.87 6.97
CA ASP A 53 4.39 4.11 7.61
C ASP A 53 4.95 5.40 6.97
N ALA A 54 6.13 5.29 6.34
CA ALA A 54 6.79 6.38 5.62
C ALA A 54 6.26 6.60 4.18
N GLY A 55 5.29 5.79 3.73
CA GLY A 55 4.79 5.78 2.36
C GLY A 55 5.60 4.89 1.41
N GLY A 56 5.44 5.13 0.11
CA GLY A 56 6.05 4.34 -0.94
C GLY A 56 5.09 3.32 -1.55
N MET A 57 5.58 2.10 -1.79
CA MET A 57 4.83 1.02 -2.41
C MET A 57 5.10 -0.27 -1.67
N ALA A 58 4.03 -1.05 -1.46
CA ALA A 58 4.11 -2.44 -1.06
C ALA A 58 3.26 -3.26 -2.03
N ASP A 59 3.74 -4.45 -2.36
CA ASP A 59 3.06 -5.40 -3.21
C ASP A 59 3.12 -6.80 -2.61
N SER A 60 2.17 -7.63 -3.02
CA SER A 60 2.14 -9.04 -2.69
C SER A 60 1.41 -9.79 -3.78
N GLU A 61 1.98 -10.90 -4.22
CA GLU A 61 1.44 -11.74 -5.28
C GLU A 61 1.33 -13.19 -4.80
N LEU A 62 0.33 -13.88 -5.30
CA LEU A 62 0.14 -15.30 -5.08
C LEU A 62 -0.42 -15.96 -6.34
N ALA A 63 0.28 -16.98 -6.84
CA ALA A 63 -0.08 -17.63 -8.10
C ALA A 63 -1.49 -18.22 -8.08
N SER A 64 -1.89 -18.82 -6.96
CA SER A 64 -3.25 -19.36 -6.79
C SER A 64 -3.61 -19.56 -5.33
N VAL A 65 -4.92 -19.64 -5.08
CA VAL A 65 -5.49 -20.00 -3.78
C VAL A 65 -6.60 -21.03 -3.98
N ALA A 66 -6.71 -21.97 -3.04
CA ALA A 66 -7.82 -22.89 -2.95
C ALA A 66 -8.23 -23.06 -1.48
N VAL A 67 -9.42 -22.56 -1.14
CA VAL A 67 -10.11 -22.82 0.13
C VAL A 67 -11.26 -23.78 -0.17
N PRO A 68 -11.22 -25.01 0.36
CA PRO A 68 -12.19 -26.06 0.04
C PRO A 68 -13.64 -25.58 0.14
N SER A 69 -14.44 -25.90 -0.88
CA SER A 69 -15.87 -25.56 -1.00
C SER A 69 -16.21 -24.06 -0.90
N THR A 70 -15.22 -23.16 -0.89
CA THR A 70 -15.44 -21.74 -0.59
C THR A 70 -14.90 -20.82 -1.69
N LEU A 71 -13.61 -20.93 -2.02
CA LEU A 71 -12.95 -20.05 -2.99
C LEU A 71 -11.84 -20.80 -3.71
N SER A 72 -11.76 -20.65 -5.03
CA SER A 72 -10.52 -20.84 -5.78
C SER A 72 -10.28 -19.64 -6.69
N ALA A 73 -9.03 -19.21 -6.81
CA ALA A 73 -8.64 -18.14 -7.72
C ALA A 73 -7.17 -18.30 -8.13
N GLU A 74 -6.79 -17.62 -9.21
CA GLU A 74 -5.45 -17.58 -9.77
C GLU A 74 -4.98 -16.13 -9.90
N GLY A 75 -3.67 -15.91 -10.07
CA GLY A 75 -3.09 -14.59 -10.35
C GLY A 75 -3.53 -13.52 -9.36
N LEU A 76 -3.45 -13.83 -8.06
CA LEU A 76 -3.84 -12.88 -7.02
C LEU A 76 -2.72 -11.86 -6.83
N ALA A 77 -3.05 -10.59 -6.89
CA ALA A 77 -2.10 -9.51 -6.66
C ALA A 77 -2.75 -8.41 -5.82
N SER A 78 -2.00 -7.81 -4.92
CA SER A 78 -2.39 -6.55 -4.29
C SER A 78 -1.20 -5.62 -4.26
N ILE A 79 -1.45 -4.35 -4.58
CA ILE A 79 -0.48 -3.28 -4.55
C ILE A 79 -1.09 -2.15 -3.75
N THR A 80 -0.39 -1.70 -2.72
CA THR A 80 -0.73 -0.49 -1.98
C THR A 80 0.38 0.52 -2.17
N THR A 81 0.05 1.69 -2.72
CA THR A 81 0.92 2.85 -2.78
C THR A 81 0.42 3.91 -1.83
N GLY A 82 1.34 4.72 -1.31
CA GLY A 82 0.96 5.92 -0.59
C GLY A 82 2.03 6.98 -0.67
N GLN A 83 1.55 8.21 -0.64
CA GLN A 83 2.37 9.39 -0.73
C GLN A 83 2.10 10.27 0.48
N LEU A 84 3.18 10.75 1.08
CA LEU A 84 3.17 11.74 2.13
C LEU A 84 3.84 13.00 1.58
N ASP A 85 3.09 14.10 1.53
CA ASP A 85 3.58 15.43 1.22
C ASP A 85 3.04 16.43 2.26
N GLN A 86 3.62 17.64 2.35
CA GLN A 86 3.28 18.63 3.38
C GLN A 86 1.83 19.10 3.37
N THR A 87 1.12 18.94 2.26
CA THR A 87 -0.25 19.43 2.09
C THR A 87 -1.26 18.33 1.82
N LEU A 88 -0.79 17.14 1.42
CA LEU A 88 -1.63 16.05 0.96
C LEU A 88 -1.02 14.70 1.34
N VAL A 89 -1.86 13.86 1.94
CA VAL A 89 -1.56 12.44 2.19
C VAL A 89 -2.51 11.62 1.33
N SER A 90 -1.99 10.62 0.63
CA SER A 90 -2.81 9.72 -0.15
C SER A 90 -2.38 8.28 -0.02
N ALA A 91 -3.36 7.37 -0.12
CA ALA A 91 -3.11 5.94 -0.24
C ALA A 91 -4.04 5.36 -1.30
N THR A 92 -3.47 4.54 -2.17
CA THR A 92 -4.18 3.82 -3.22
C THR A 92 -3.87 2.35 -3.09
N THR A 93 -4.91 1.52 -2.99
CA THR A 93 -4.80 0.08 -3.02
C THR A 93 -5.49 -0.45 -4.26
N THR A 94 -4.78 -1.25 -5.03
CA THR A 94 -5.32 -2.08 -6.09
C THR A 94 -5.23 -3.54 -5.66
N ALA A 95 -6.27 -4.32 -5.91
CA ALA A 95 -6.32 -5.74 -5.59
C ALA A 95 -7.01 -6.50 -6.73
N GLU A 96 -6.40 -7.58 -7.16
CA GLU A 96 -6.77 -8.32 -8.36
C GLU A 96 -6.80 -9.82 -8.10
N ALA A 97 -7.74 -10.50 -8.74
CA ALA A 97 -7.79 -11.96 -8.79
C ALA A 97 -8.37 -12.42 -10.13
N ALA A 98 -7.75 -13.43 -10.73
CA ALA A 98 -8.17 -14.06 -11.97
C ALA A 98 -8.85 -15.40 -11.71
N ASN A 99 -9.68 -15.84 -12.67
CA ASN A 99 -10.33 -17.16 -12.67
C ASN A 99 -11.01 -17.49 -11.32
N VAL A 100 -11.72 -16.51 -10.78
CA VAL A 100 -12.36 -16.59 -9.47
C VAL A 100 -13.57 -17.50 -9.53
N ASN A 101 -13.63 -18.42 -8.59
CA ASN A 101 -14.71 -19.36 -8.41
C ASN A 101 -15.07 -19.46 -6.92
N VAL A 102 -16.30 -19.11 -6.57
CA VAL A 102 -16.80 -19.07 -5.19
C VAL A 102 -17.92 -20.08 -5.03
N LEU A 103 -17.91 -20.79 -3.90
CA LEU A 103 -18.89 -21.81 -3.53
C LEU A 103 -19.14 -22.84 -4.65
N ASN A 104 -18.07 -23.42 -5.19
CA ASN A 104 -18.10 -24.46 -6.22
C ASN A 104 -18.84 -24.07 -7.52
N GLY A 105 -18.75 -22.82 -7.94
CA GLY A 105 -19.28 -22.36 -9.23
C GLY A 105 -20.53 -21.51 -9.12
N LEU A 106 -21.05 -21.29 -7.90
CA LEU A 106 -22.21 -20.44 -7.70
C LEU A 106 -21.95 -19.01 -8.18
N ILE A 107 -20.74 -18.51 -7.93
CA ILE A 107 -20.27 -17.23 -8.46
C ILE A 107 -18.94 -17.48 -9.17
N THR A 108 -18.85 -17.07 -10.43
CA THR A 108 -17.63 -17.13 -11.21
C THR A 108 -17.32 -15.77 -11.81
N ALA A 109 -16.05 -15.43 -11.88
CA ALA A 109 -15.58 -14.21 -12.53
C ALA A 109 -14.23 -14.49 -13.19
N LYS A 110 -14.07 -14.00 -14.42
CA LYS A 110 -12.79 -14.13 -15.14
C LYS A 110 -11.70 -13.27 -14.51
N ALA A 111 -12.07 -12.07 -14.06
CA ALA A 111 -11.21 -11.15 -13.33
C ALA A 111 -12.06 -10.34 -12.36
N VAL A 112 -11.50 -10.07 -11.18
CA VAL A 112 -12.01 -9.12 -10.20
C VAL A 112 -10.92 -8.10 -9.95
N LEU A 113 -11.26 -6.82 -10.06
CA LEU A 113 -10.37 -5.70 -9.79
C LEU A 113 -11.07 -4.79 -8.78
N ALA A 114 -10.42 -4.58 -7.64
CA ALA A 114 -10.83 -3.64 -6.62
C ALA A 114 -9.80 -2.51 -6.52
N VAL A 115 -10.29 -1.27 -6.52
CA VAL A 115 -9.45 -0.08 -6.33
C VAL A 115 -10.07 0.76 -5.22
N ALA A 116 -9.26 1.07 -4.21
CA ALA A 116 -9.62 1.96 -3.11
C ALA A 116 -8.60 3.09 -3.04
N THR A 117 -9.09 4.34 -3.01
CA THR A 117 -8.25 5.53 -2.90
C THR A 117 -8.73 6.38 -1.74
N SER A 118 -7.79 6.94 -1.00
CA SER A 118 -8.05 7.87 0.09
C SER A 118 -7.11 9.06 0.00
N TYR A 119 -7.65 10.23 0.35
CA TYR A 119 -6.93 11.50 0.37
C TYR A 119 -7.25 12.24 1.66
N ALA A 120 -6.24 12.81 2.29
CA ALA A 120 -6.38 13.71 3.41
C ALA A 120 -5.56 14.96 3.17
N ASN A 121 -6.16 16.11 3.48
CA ASN A 121 -5.49 17.40 3.41
C ASN A 121 -4.82 17.59 4.77
N GLY A 122 -3.52 17.87 4.81
CA GLY A 122 -2.75 18.03 6.06
C GLY A 122 -3.13 19.25 6.92
N ALA A 123 -4.30 19.86 6.68
CA ALA A 123 -4.83 20.98 7.44
C ALA A 123 -5.77 20.46 8.53
N THR A 124 -5.33 20.57 9.79
CA THR A 124 -6.16 20.42 10.99
C THR A 124 -6.64 21.77 11.48
#